data_AF-A0A5C6REQ9-F1
#
_entry.id   AF-A0A5C6REQ9-F1
#
_cell.length_a   1.000
_cell.length_b   1.000
_cell.length_c   1.000
_cell.angle_alpha   90.00
_cell.angle_beta   90.00
_cell.angle_gamma   90.00
#
_symmetry.space_group_name_H-M   'P 1'
#
loop_
_entity.id
_entity.type
_entity.pdbx_description
1 polymer ?
#
loop_
_entity_poly.entity_id
_entity_poly.type
_entity_poly.pdbx_seq_one_letter_code
_entity_poly.pdbx_strand_id
1 'polypeptide(L)'
;MDQSRDIKIISAAKRIRDEHWNKSSNVSFATKSSNKIHKEWQRAIKSEFPQIEIECKVANIANEKIDVVDVENKIAYELKVSGNNISHEFYKNLCKVITYNCHQNKNSMIKEFVFMSDAEKIKSFSRRLDKKFVKSIKSNYSIEIRLKGL
;
A
#
# COMPACT_ATOMS: atom_id res chain seq x y z
N MET A 1 -3.98 17.25 -7.01
CA MET A 1 -3.31 15.94 -6.91
C MET A 1 -1.97 16.10 -7.61
N ASP A 2 -0.88 16.06 -6.85
CA ASP A 2 0.46 16.13 -7.44
C ASP A 2 0.79 14.76 -8.07
N GLN A 3 0.43 14.62 -9.36
CA GLN A 3 0.68 13.39 -10.13
C GLN A 3 2.17 13.04 -10.16
N SER A 4 3.08 14.02 -9.99
CA SER A 4 4.52 13.77 -9.98
C SER A 4 4.94 12.95 -8.75
N ARG A 5 4.34 13.18 -7.58
CA ARG A 5 4.70 12.48 -6.35
C ARG A 5 4.23 11.04 -6.34
N ASP A 6 2.97 10.82 -6.74
CA ASP A 6 2.37 9.48 -6.88
C ASP A 6 3.20 8.57 -7.80
N ILE A 7 3.59 9.10 -8.97
CA ILE A 7 4.43 8.37 -9.94
C ILE A 7 5.78 7.99 -9.33
N LYS A 8 6.41 8.88 -8.56
CA LYS A 8 7.70 8.63 -7.93
C LYS A 8 7.60 7.56 -6.84
N ILE A 9 6.57 7.59 -6.00
CA ILE A 9 6.36 6.59 -4.95
C ILE A 9 6.22 5.19 -5.55
N ILE A 10 5.39 5.05 -6.58
CA ILE A 10 5.14 3.77 -7.26
C ILE A 10 6.38 3.32 -8.04
N SER A 11 7.05 4.23 -8.75
CA SER A 11 8.26 3.91 -9.53
C SER A 11 9.40 3.44 -8.64
N ALA A 12 9.56 4.03 -7.45
CA ALA A 12 10.54 3.58 -6.47
C ALA A 12 10.24 2.16 -5.98
N ALA A 13 8.97 1.84 -5.68
CA ALA A 13 8.56 0.48 -5.28
C ALA A 13 8.87 -0.54 -6.37
N LYS A 14 8.55 -0.22 -7.63
CA LYS A 14 8.83 -1.07 -8.79
C LYS A 14 10.34 -1.32 -8.95
N ARG A 15 11.13 -0.26 -9.02
CA ARG A 15 12.59 -0.35 -9.21
C ARG A 15 13.26 -1.22 -8.14
N ILE A 16 12.97 -0.94 -6.86
CA ILE A 16 13.57 -1.67 -5.73
C ILE A 16 13.12 -3.14 -5.71
N ARG A 17 11.86 -3.41 -6.05
CA ARG A 17 11.37 -4.77 -6.22
C ARG A 17 12.14 -5.48 -7.34
N ASP A 18 12.30 -4.87 -8.50
CA ASP A 18 12.98 -5.48 -9.65
C ASP A 18 14.46 -5.77 -9.33
N GLU A 19 15.12 -4.92 -8.53
CA GLU A 19 16.50 -5.10 -8.07
C GLU A 19 16.70 -6.22 -7.03
N HIS A 20 15.69 -6.50 -6.20
CA HIS A 20 15.88 -7.34 -5.00
C HIS A 20 14.95 -8.53 -4.89
N TRP A 21 13.91 -8.61 -5.71
CA TRP A 21 12.94 -9.68 -5.63
C TRP A 21 13.50 -10.97 -6.23
N ASN A 22 13.87 -11.89 -5.33
CA ASN A 22 14.30 -13.22 -5.72
C ASN A 22 13.13 -14.20 -5.63
N LYS A 23 12.73 -14.80 -6.75
CA LYS A 23 11.65 -15.80 -6.84
C LYS A 23 12.07 -17.19 -6.31
N SER A 24 12.95 -17.25 -5.32
CA SER A 24 13.37 -18.50 -4.67
C SER A 24 12.16 -19.19 -4.03
N SER A 25 12.08 -20.52 -4.16
CA SER A 25 11.08 -21.35 -3.48
C SER A 25 11.29 -21.44 -1.96
N ASN A 26 12.42 -20.92 -1.45
CA ASN A 26 12.69 -20.90 -0.03
C ASN A 26 12.01 -19.70 0.65
N VAL A 27 11.02 -20.00 1.48
CA VAL A 27 10.19 -19.04 2.22
C VAL A 27 11.03 -18.08 3.07
N SER A 28 12.13 -18.53 3.67
CA SER A 28 13.00 -17.69 4.50
C SER A 28 13.71 -16.62 3.66
N PHE A 29 14.24 -16.99 2.49
CA PHE A 29 14.86 -16.04 1.57
C PHE A 29 13.84 -15.07 0.97
N ALA A 30 12.67 -15.55 0.59
CA ALA A 30 11.58 -14.71 0.09
C ALA A 30 11.12 -13.69 1.16
N THR A 31 11.05 -14.10 2.43
CA THR A 31 10.68 -13.22 3.55
C THR A 31 11.75 -12.16 3.80
N LYS A 32 13.03 -12.55 3.85
CA LYS A 32 14.15 -11.61 4.00
C LYS A 32 14.21 -10.61 2.85
N SER A 33 14.03 -11.07 1.61
CA SER A 33 13.97 -10.21 0.42
C SER A 33 12.79 -9.24 0.50
N SER A 34 11.59 -9.71 0.85
CA SER A 34 10.41 -8.85 1.03
C SER A 34 10.66 -7.76 2.07
N ASN A 35 11.16 -8.13 3.25
CA ASN A 35 11.45 -7.17 4.32
C ASN A 35 12.51 -6.14 3.91
N LYS A 36 13.53 -6.56 3.15
CA LYS A 36 14.54 -5.66 2.60
C LYS A 36 13.91 -4.65 1.63
N ILE A 37 13.08 -5.13 0.70
CA ILE A 37 12.38 -4.28 -0.28
C ILE A 37 11.50 -3.24 0.41
N HIS A 38 10.70 -3.62 1.41
CA HIS A 38 9.87 -2.66 2.16
C HIS A 38 10.73 -1.57 2.81
N LYS A 39 11.78 -1.97 3.54
CA LYS A 39 12.66 -1.02 4.23
C LYS A 39 13.34 -0.05 3.27
N GLU A 40 13.87 -0.55 2.17
CA GLU A 40 14.56 0.29 1.19
C GLU A 40 13.60 1.21 0.44
N TRP A 41 12.42 0.71 0.09
CA TRP A 41 11.38 1.54 -0.51
C TRP A 41 10.96 2.66 0.43
N GLN A 42 10.57 2.35 1.68
CA GLN A 42 10.20 3.34 2.68
C GLN A 42 11.32 4.35 2.92
N ARG A 43 12.58 3.91 3.00
CA ARG A 43 13.74 4.80 3.18
C ARG A 43 13.95 5.72 1.98
N ALA A 44 13.79 5.22 0.76
CA ALA A 44 13.86 6.02 -0.45
C ALA A 44 12.76 7.10 -0.47
N ILE A 45 11.51 6.72 -0.15
CA ILE A 45 10.40 7.67 -0.07
C ILE A 45 10.65 8.73 1.00
N LYS A 46 11.08 8.32 2.20
CA LYS A 46 11.34 9.27 3.30
C LYS A 46 12.49 10.22 3.00
N SER A 47 13.50 9.76 2.26
CA SER A 47 14.63 10.59 1.83
C SER A 47 14.22 11.62 0.79
N GLU A 48 13.37 11.26 -0.17
CA GLU A 48 12.93 12.16 -1.23
C GLU A 48 11.80 13.10 -0.79
N PHE A 49 10.91 12.62 0.09
CA PHE A 49 9.77 13.34 0.61
C PHE A 49 9.73 13.27 2.14
N PRO A 50 10.48 14.13 2.84
CA PRO A 50 10.56 14.11 4.31
C PRO A 50 9.21 14.29 5.03
N GLN A 51 8.22 14.90 4.38
CA GLN A 51 6.86 15.08 4.90
C GLN A 51 6.00 13.82 4.85
N ILE A 52 6.37 12.81 4.06
CA ILE A 52 5.64 11.54 3.99
C ILE A 52 5.89 10.72 5.26
N GLU A 53 4.84 10.10 5.77
CA GLU A 53 4.92 9.18 6.90
C GLU A 53 5.17 7.77 6.38
N ILE A 54 6.10 7.05 7.03
CA ILE A 54 6.38 5.64 6.77
C ILE A 54 6.05 4.84 8.01
N GLU A 55 5.63 3.58 7.83
CA GLU A 55 5.22 2.71 8.93
C GLU A 55 4.22 3.40 9.88
N CYS A 56 3.27 4.12 9.30
CA CYS A 56 2.30 4.95 10.02
C CYS A 56 1.35 4.04 10.83
N LYS A 57 1.33 4.20 12.16
CA LYS A 57 0.47 3.40 13.04
C LYS A 57 -1.00 3.65 12.73
N VAL A 58 -1.79 2.57 12.64
CA VAL A 58 -3.24 2.70 12.41
C VAL A 58 -3.97 3.29 13.63
N ALA A 59 -3.46 3.01 14.84
CA ALA A 59 -3.98 3.53 16.11
C ALA A 59 -2.89 3.40 17.19
N ASN A 60 -2.97 4.20 18.25
CA ASN A 60 -1.98 4.16 19.34
C ASN A 60 -1.90 2.79 20.04
N ILE A 61 -3.02 2.07 20.13
CA ILE A 61 -3.13 0.75 20.77
C ILE A 61 -2.84 -0.42 19.82
N ALA A 62 -2.71 -0.15 18.52
CA ALA A 62 -2.55 -1.18 17.51
C ALA A 62 -1.08 -1.29 17.07
N ASN A 63 -0.61 -2.53 16.86
CA ASN A 63 0.71 -2.79 16.28
C ASN A 63 0.72 -2.72 14.76
N GLU A 64 -0.46 -2.69 14.13
CA GLU A 64 -0.60 -2.59 12.68
C GLU A 64 -0.19 -1.20 12.17
N LYS A 65 0.44 -1.20 11.00
CA LYS A 65 0.98 -0.01 10.34
C LYS A 65 0.62 0.00 8.85
N ILE A 66 0.43 1.20 8.32
CA ILE A 66 0.37 1.48 6.89
C ILE A 66 1.78 1.77 6.41
N ASP A 67 2.20 1.13 5.31
CA ASP A 67 3.59 1.24 4.82
C ASP A 67 4.02 2.68 4.57
N VAL A 68 3.20 3.43 3.82
CA VAL A 68 3.48 4.82 3.41
C VAL A 68 2.18 5.62 3.38
N VAL A 69 2.16 6.80 4.00
CA VAL A 69 1.02 7.74 4.00
C VAL A 69 1.48 9.11 3.53
N ASP A 70 0.94 9.56 2.40
CA ASP A 70 1.01 10.95 1.96
C ASP A 70 -0.17 11.71 2.57
N VAL A 71 0.09 12.34 3.72
CA VAL A 71 -0.93 13.07 4.49
C VAL A 71 -1.49 14.26 3.72
N GLU A 72 -0.67 14.91 2.89
CA GLU A 72 -1.05 16.10 2.11
C GLU A 72 -2.05 15.72 1.00
N ASN A 73 -1.73 14.68 0.23
CA ASN A 73 -2.63 14.18 -0.82
C ASN A 73 -3.71 13.21 -0.30
N LYS A 74 -3.63 12.83 0.98
CA LYS A 74 -4.54 11.88 1.66
C LYS A 74 -4.54 10.49 1.01
N ILE A 75 -3.36 9.98 0.69
CA ILE A 75 -3.18 8.69 0.00
C ILE A 75 -2.38 7.75 0.89
N ALA A 76 -2.89 6.53 1.09
CA ALA A 76 -2.13 5.43 1.68
C ALA A 76 -1.67 4.47 0.59
N TYR A 77 -0.40 4.08 0.68
CA TYR A 77 0.22 3.09 -0.20
C TYR A 77 0.60 1.87 0.64
N GLU A 78 0.25 0.69 0.14
CA GLU A 78 0.60 -0.60 0.74
C GLU A 78 1.23 -1.47 -0.33
N LEU A 79 2.41 -2.03 -0.01
CA LEU A 79 3.18 -2.85 -0.92
C LEU A 79 3.02 -4.32 -0.53
N LYS A 80 2.61 -5.14 -1.49
CA LYS A 80 2.68 -6.60 -1.37
C LYS A 80 3.68 -7.13 -2.38
N VAL A 81 4.91 -7.34 -1.94
CA VAL A 81 6.02 -7.75 -2.82
C VAL A 81 5.74 -9.10 -3.51
N SER A 82 5.29 -10.10 -2.75
CA SER A 82 4.96 -11.42 -3.29
C SER A 82 3.55 -11.47 -3.86
N GLY A 83 3.36 -12.23 -4.94
CA GLY A 83 2.06 -12.41 -5.56
C GLY A 83 1.07 -13.31 -4.81
N ASN A 84 1.45 -13.82 -3.63
CA ASN A 84 0.70 -14.83 -2.89
C ASN A 84 -0.32 -14.19 -1.95
N ASN A 85 -1.48 -14.84 -1.77
CA ASN A 85 -2.57 -14.42 -0.89
C ASN A 85 -3.03 -12.97 -1.10
N ILE A 86 -3.03 -12.52 -2.37
CA ILE A 86 -3.26 -11.11 -2.72
C ILE A 86 -4.60 -10.56 -2.21
N SER A 87 -5.66 -11.36 -2.23
CA SER A 87 -6.98 -10.97 -1.73
C SER A 87 -6.97 -10.75 -0.22
N HIS A 88 -6.38 -11.68 0.53
CA HIS A 88 -6.28 -11.58 1.98
C HIS A 88 -5.49 -10.34 2.39
N GLU A 89 -4.32 -10.12 1.78
CA GLU A 89 -3.48 -8.95 2.06
C GLU A 89 -4.17 -7.64 1.67
N PHE A 90 -4.87 -7.60 0.53
CA PHE A 90 -5.67 -6.44 0.13
C PHE A 90 -6.73 -6.09 1.18
N TYR A 91 -7.54 -7.05 1.63
CA TYR A 91 -8.60 -6.78 2.61
C TYR A 91 -8.03 -6.38 3.97
N LYS A 92 -6.98 -7.07 4.43
CA LYS A 92 -6.29 -6.72 5.68
C LYS A 92 -5.77 -5.29 5.65
N ASN A 93 -5.12 -4.88 4.56
CA ASN A 93 -4.57 -3.54 4.41
C ASN A 93 -5.66 -2.47 4.22
N LEU A 94 -6.77 -2.80 3.55
CA LEU A 94 -7.93 -1.91 3.50
C LEU A 94 -8.52 -1.68 4.91
N CYS A 95 -8.63 -2.73 5.73
CA CYS A 95 -9.08 -2.59 7.12
C CYS A 95 -8.17 -1.65 7.91
N LYS A 96 -6.85 -1.73 7.73
CA LYS A 96 -5.91 -0.78 8.36
C LYS A 96 -6.22 0.68 8.02
N VAL A 97 -6.46 0.98 6.75
CA VAL A 97 -6.79 2.34 6.29
C VAL A 97 -8.13 2.81 6.88
N ILE A 98 -9.13 1.94 6.92
CA ILE A 98 -10.42 2.25 7.55
C ILE A 98 -10.23 2.52 9.05
N THR A 99 -9.50 1.65 9.77
CA THR A 99 -9.19 1.83 11.19
C THR A 99 -8.43 3.11 11.44
N TYR A 100 -7.42 3.44 10.63
CA TYR A 100 -6.71 4.72 10.71
C TYR A 100 -7.69 5.89 10.66
N ASN A 101 -8.57 5.92 9.66
CA ASN A 101 -9.56 6.97 9.52
C ASN A 101 -10.53 7.08 10.72
N CYS A 102 -10.87 5.97 11.38
CA CYS A 102 -11.70 5.99 12.60
C CYS A 102 -11.06 6.76 13.77
N HIS A 103 -9.73 6.91 13.77
CA HIS A 103 -8.98 7.62 14.80
C HIS A 103 -8.51 9.02 14.38
N GLN A 104 -8.77 9.43 13.14
CA GLN A 104 -8.35 10.73 12.61
C GLN A 104 -9.47 11.77 12.58
N ASN A 105 -9.07 13.03 12.65
CA ASN A 105 -9.95 14.15 12.34
C ASN A 105 -10.33 14.13 10.84
N LYS A 106 -11.52 14.65 10.49
CA LYS A 106 -12.04 14.66 9.10
C LYS A 106 -11.05 15.21 8.06
N ASN A 107 -10.21 16.17 8.46
CA ASN A 107 -9.23 16.80 7.57
C ASN A 107 -8.00 15.93 7.28
N SER A 108 -7.71 14.94 8.14
CA SER A 108 -6.54 14.07 8.03
C SER A 108 -6.87 12.65 7.54
N MET A 109 -8.15 12.36 7.27
CA MET A 109 -8.56 11.06 6.78
C MET A 109 -8.00 10.79 5.38
N ILE A 110 -7.47 9.58 5.20
CA ILE A 110 -7.09 9.02 3.91
C ILE A 110 -8.34 8.95 3.02
N LYS A 111 -8.19 9.40 1.78
CA LYS A 111 -9.22 9.40 0.73
C LYS A 111 -8.95 8.42 -0.38
N GLU A 112 -7.71 7.95 -0.51
CA GLU A 112 -7.34 6.95 -1.50
C GLU A 112 -6.44 5.87 -0.88
N PHE A 113 -6.76 4.62 -1.18
CA PHE A 113 -5.98 3.45 -0.85
C PHE A 113 -5.38 2.83 -2.12
N VAL A 114 -4.05 2.88 -2.22
CA VAL A 114 -3.27 2.33 -3.33
C VAL A 114 -2.64 1.01 -2.88
N PHE A 115 -3.16 -0.10 -3.40
CA PHE A 115 -2.60 -1.42 -3.15
C PHE A 115 -1.71 -1.86 -4.32
N MET A 116 -0.43 -2.08 -4.04
CA MET A 116 0.58 -2.38 -5.05
C MET A 116 1.08 -3.81 -4.92
N SER A 117 1.18 -4.54 -6.02
CA SER A 117 1.76 -5.87 -6.03
C SER A 117 2.23 -6.27 -7.43
N ASP A 118 2.60 -7.53 -7.62
CA ASP A 118 2.92 -8.10 -8.92
C ASP A 118 1.83 -7.81 -9.98
N ALA A 119 2.25 -7.33 -11.15
CA ALA A 119 1.32 -6.88 -12.19
C ALA A 119 0.34 -7.95 -12.68
N GLU A 120 0.77 -9.20 -12.83
CA GLU A 120 -0.11 -10.29 -13.26
C GLU A 120 -1.13 -10.63 -12.18
N LYS A 121 -0.70 -10.65 -10.92
CA LYS A 121 -1.59 -10.93 -9.78
C LYS A 121 -2.59 -9.82 -9.55
N ILE A 122 -2.19 -8.55 -9.67
CA ILE A 122 -3.10 -7.41 -9.63
C ILE A 122 -4.13 -7.49 -10.75
N LYS A 123 -3.70 -7.81 -11.98
CA LYS A 123 -4.61 -7.97 -13.13
C LYS A 123 -5.61 -9.12 -12.92
N SER A 124 -5.17 -10.23 -12.34
CA SER A 124 -6.04 -11.37 -12.01
C SER A 124 -7.00 -11.04 -10.86
N PHE A 125 -6.53 -10.32 -9.84
CA PHE A 125 -7.33 -9.92 -8.70
C PHE A 125 -8.37 -8.86 -9.07
N SER A 126 -8.00 -7.85 -9.85
CA SER A 126 -8.91 -6.76 -10.26
C SER A 126 -10.12 -7.26 -11.05
N ARG A 127 -9.97 -8.32 -11.84
CA ARG A 127 -11.07 -8.98 -12.56
C ARG A 127 -12.08 -9.66 -11.63
N ARG A 128 -11.65 -10.09 -10.44
CA ARG A 128 -12.45 -10.83 -9.47
C ARG A 128 -12.94 -9.96 -8.31
N LEU A 129 -12.41 -8.75 -8.17
CA LEU A 129 -12.82 -7.82 -7.14
C LEU A 129 -14.23 -7.32 -7.45
N ASP A 130 -15.15 -7.54 -6.52
CA ASP A 130 -16.55 -7.17 -6.71
C ASP A 130 -16.70 -5.64 -6.81
N LYS A 131 -17.34 -5.20 -7.89
CA LYS A 131 -17.59 -3.77 -8.15
C LYS A 131 -18.57 -3.17 -7.16
N LYS A 132 -19.54 -3.96 -6.66
CA LYS A 132 -20.48 -3.46 -5.64
C LYS A 132 -19.75 -3.19 -4.33
N PHE A 133 -18.87 -4.10 -3.92
CA PHE A 133 -17.96 -3.88 -2.79
C PHE A 133 -17.09 -2.62 -2.98
N VAL A 134 -16.41 -2.44 -4.12
CA VAL A 134 -15.59 -1.23 -4.33
C VAL A 134 -16.44 0.04 -4.23
N LYS A 135 -17.66 0.04 -4.79
CA LYS A 135 -18.58 1.16 -4.67
C LYS A 135 -19.02 1.39 -3.23
N SER A 136 -19.29 0.35 -2.44
CA SER A 136 -19.68 0.48 -1.04
C SER A 136 -18.55 1.05 -0.19
N ILE A 137 -17.28 0.72 -0.48
CA ILE A 137 -16.13 1.33 0.21
C ILE A 137 -16.07 2.84 -0.02
N LYS A 138 -16.23 3.29 -1.28
CA LYS A 138 -16.29 4.72 -1.61
C LYS A 138 -17.48 5.41 -0.93
N SER A 139 -18.66 4.82 -0.97
CA SER A 139 -19.87 5.40 -0.39
C SER A 139 -19.84 5.48 1.14
N ASN A 140 -19.42 4.40 1.81
CA ASN A 140 -19.53 4.29 3.27
C ASN A 140 -18.31 4.86 4.00
N TYR A 141 -17.13 4.80 3.39
CA TYR A 141 -15.88 5.23 4.03
C TYR A 141 -15.20 6.41 3.34
N SER A 142 -15.73 6.89 2.20
CA SER A 142 -15.10 7.95 1.39
C SER A 142 -13.66 7.61 0.98
N ILE A 143 -13.38 6.33 0.72
CA ILE A 143 -12.07 5.82 0.27
C ILE A 143 -12.20 5.33 -1.16
N GLU A 144 -11.37 5.87 -2.05
CA GLU A 144 -11.17 5.34 -3.39
C GLU A 144 -10.12 4.23 -3.37
N ILE A 145 -10.35 3.15 -4.11
CA ILE A 145 -9.42 2.01 -4.19
C ILE A 145 -8.72 2.06 -5.55
N ARG A 146 -7.39 2.03 -5.52
CA ARG A 146 -6.54 1.91 -6.72
C ARG A 146 -5.64 0.70 -6.59
N LEU A 147 -5.73 -0.22 -7.56
CA LEU A 147 -4.86 -1.38 -7.64
C LEU A 147 -3.74 -1.11 -8.65
N LYS A 148 -2.48 -1.32 -8.26
CA LYS A 148 -1.33 -1.03 -9.12
C LYS A 148 -0.39 -2.23 -9.24
N GLY A 149 -0.18 -2.65 -10.48
CA GLY A 149 0.87 -3.61 -10.82
C GLY A 149 2.24 -2.96 -10.85
N LEU A 150 3.23 -3.62 -10.24
CA LEU A 150 4.66 -3.30 -10.30
C LEU A 150 5.35 -4.15 -11.36
#